data_AF-A0A067RME6-F1
#
_entry.id   AF-A0A067RME6-F1
#
_cell.length_a   1.000
_cell.length_b   1.000
_cell.length_c   1.000
_cell.angle_alpha   90.00
_cell.angle_beta   90.00
_cell.angle_gamma   90.00
#
_symmetry.space_group_name_H-M   'P 1'
#
loop_
_entity.id
_entity.type
_entity.pdbx_description
1 polymer ?
#
loop_
_entity_poly.entity_id
_entity_poly.type
_entity_poly.pdbx_seq_one_letter_code
_entity_poly.pdbx_strand_id
1 'polypeptide(L)'
;MAFFSVPVSRLHCESESFKMDLILDVNTWLYPMELGDKFRLVLATTLREDGYPDSGDWNPIDNEGSRADSFEYVMYGKIYRIEGDESSNEPSGRL
;
A
#
# COMPACT_ATOMS: atom_id res chain seq x y z
N MET A 1 -31.71 -3.38 9.73
CA MET A 1 -31.24 -2.42 8.72
C MET A 1 -29.98 -3.02 8.13
N ALA A 2 -30.06 -3.67 6.97
CA ALA A 2 -28.90 -4.27 6.33
C ALA A 2 -28.14 -3.16 5.61
N PHE A 3 -26.98 -2.77 6.13
CA PHE A 3 -26.04 -1.99 5.35
C PHE A 3 -25.54 -2.90 4.25
N PHE A 4 -25.94 -2.64 3.00
CA PHE A 4 -25.21 -3.20 1.86
C PHE A 4 -23.81 -2.59 1.91
N SER A 5 -22.88 -3.30 2.54
CA SER A 5 -21.46 -2.95 2.50
C SER A 5 -21.04 -3.01 1.04
N VAL A 6 -20.66 -1.87 0.47
CA VAL A 6 -20.01 -1.85 -0.84
C VAL A 6 -18.72 -2.69 -0.74
N PRO A 7 -18.37 -3.51 -1.74
CA PRO A 7 -17.26 -4.44 -1.66
C PRO A 7 -15.90 -3.74 -1.50
N VAL A 8 -15.81 -2.46 -1.86
CA VAL A 8 -14.61 -1.64 -1.74
C VAL A 8 -14.90 -0.43 -0.87
N SER A 9 -14.04 -0.17 0.11
CA SER A 9 -14.10 1.02 0.97
C SER A 9 -12.85 1.87 0.80
N ARG A 10 -13.02 3.19 0.84
CA ARG A 10 -11.92 4.16 0.89
C ARG A 10 -11.54 4.46 2.32
N LEU A 11 -10.32 4.09 2.69
CA LEU A 11 -9.76 4.31 4.00
C LEU A 11 -8.99 5.63 4.01
N HIS A 12 -9.12 6.36 5.12
CA HIS A 12 -8.30 7.52 5.45
C HIS A 12 -7.50 7.16 6.70
N CYS A 13 -6.18 7.12 6.58
CA CYS A 13 -5.29 6.65 7.62
C CYS A 13 -4.18 7.68 7.87
N GLU A 14 -3.72 7.73 9.12
CA GLU A 14 -2.57 8.53 9.54
C GLU A 14 -1.48 7.57 10.04
N SER A 15 -0.23 7.82 9.66
CA SER A 15 0.89 7.00 10.14
C SER A 15 1.28 7.37 11.58
N GLU A 16 1.54 6.36 12.41
CA GLU A 16 1.96 6.57 13.80
C GLU A 16 3.42 7.03 13.93
N SER A 17 4.26 6.65 12.97
CA SER A 17 5.73 6.87 13.03
C SER A 17 6.19 8.04 12.17
N PHE A 18 5.46 8.32 11.10
CA PHE A 18 5.79 9.34 10.12
C PHE A 18 4.57 10.24 9.99
N LYS A 19 4.75 11.56 9.87
CA LYS A 19 3.62 12.48 9.64
C LYS A 19 3.12 12.35 8.19
N MET A 20 2.54 11.20 7.87
CA MET A 20 2.09 10.81 6.54
C MET A 20 0.62 10.46 6.60
N ASP A 21 -0.14 11.04 5.67
CA ASP A 21 -1.52 10.68 5.41
C ASP A 21 -1.57 9.64 4.29
N LEU A 22 -2.48 8.68 4.42
CA LEU A 22 -2.71 7.62 3.44
C LEU A 22 -4.19 7.55 3.09
N ILE A 23 -4.48 7.58 1.79
CA ILE A 23 -5.80 7.23 1.25
C ILE A 23 -5.64 5.91 0.50
N LEU A 24 -6.40 4.89 0.91
CA LEU A 24 -6.27 3.53 0.36
C LEU A 24 -7.65 2.92 0.11
N ASP A 25 -7.87 2.43 -1.11
CA ASP A 25 -9.08 1.67 -1.44
C ASP A 25 -8.81 0.17 -1.17
N VAL A 26 -9.64 -0.47 -0.33
CA VAL A 26 -9.48 -1.88 0.08
C VAL A 26 -10.76 -2.65 -0.20
N ASN A 27 -10.64 -3.90 -0.65
CA ASN A 27 -11.77 -4.81 -0.74
C ASN A 27 -12.16 -5.33 0.65
N THR A 28 -13.13 -4.67 1.28
CA THR A 28 -13.57 -4.94 2.65
C THR A 28 -14.46 -6.18 2.78
N TRP A 29 -14.87 -6.79 1.67
CA TRP A 29 -15.49 -8.12 1.69
C TRP A 29 -14.46 -9.24 1.86
N LEU A 30 -13.29 -9.09 1.25
CA LEU A 30 -12.19 -10.06 1.38
C LEU A 30 -11.37 -9.84 2.65
N TYR A 31 -11.12 -8.58 2.99
CA TYR A 31 -10.36 -8.18 4.16
C TYR A 31 -11.16 -7.19 5.01
N PRO A 32 -12.03 -7.68 5.91
CA PRO A 32 -12.86 -6.83 6.76
C PRO A 32 -12.00 -5.94 7.65
N MET A 33 -12.35 -4.66 7.72
CA MET A 33 -11.66 -3.67 8.55
C MET A 33 -12.68 -2.76 9.23
N GLU A 34 -12.39 -2.36 10.46
CA GLU A 34 -13.21 -1.46 11.27
C GLU A 34 -12.51 -0.12 11.53
N LEU A 35 -13.29 0.87 11.96
CA LEU A 35 -12.75 2.18 12.32
C LEU A 35 -11.84 2.06 13.56
N GLY A 36 -10.60 2.54 13.43
CA GLY A 36 -9.62 2.51 14.53
C GLY A 36 -8.68 1.30 14.49
N ASP A 37 -8.88 0.36 13.57
CA ASP A 37 -7.94 -0.73 13.34
C ASP A 37 -6.56 -0.19 12.94
N LYS A 38 -5.53 -0.83 13.48
CA LYS A 38 -4.14 -0.55 13.17
C LYS A 38 -3.58 -1.66 12.31
N PHE A 39 -2.96 -1.31 11.18
CA PHE A 39 -2.34 -2.27 10.28
C PHE A 39 -0.92 -1.83 9.93
N ARG A 40 -0.10 -2.81 9.55
CA ARG A 40 1.27 -2.58 9.08
C ARG A 40 1.28 -2.61 7.56
N LEU A 41 1.60 -1.47 6.95
CA LEU A 41 1.77 -1.36 5.50
C LEU A 41 3.24 -1.45 5.11
N VAL A 42 3.54 -2.25 4.09
CA VAL A 42 4.86 -2.33 3.45
C VAL A 42 4.67 -2.20 1.95
N LEU A 43 5.46 -1.32 1.32
CA LEU A 43 5.58 -1.23 -0.13
C LEU A 43 6.85 -1.98 -0.55
N ALA A 44 6.71 -2.91 -1.49
CA ALA A 44 7.82 -3.69 -2.04
C ALA A 44 7.76 -3.68 -3.57
N THR A 45 8.93 -3.67 -4.20
CA THR A 45 9.08 -3.75 -5.67
C THR A 45 9.18 -5.20 -6.18
N THR A 46 9.27 -6.18 -5.27
CA THR A 46 9.39 -7.60 -5.55
C THR A 46 8.88 -8.42 -4.37
N LEU A 47 8.26 -9.57 -4.64
CA LEU A 47 7.85 -10.54 -3.62
C LEU A 47 8.98 -11.48 -3.21
N ARG A 48 10.08 -11.51 -4.00
CA ARG A 48 11.23 -12.35 -3.71
C ARG A 48 11.92 -11.90 -2.43
N GLU A 49 12.24 -12.83 -1.55
CA GLU A 49 12.94 -12.52 -0.30
C GLU A 49 14.36 -12.00 -0.55
N ASP A 50 15.03 -12.57 -1.56
CA ASP A 50 16.40 -12.24 -1.99
C ASP A 50 16.56 -10.82 -2.58
N GLY A 51 15.46 -10.12 -2.85
CA GLY A 51 15.46 -8.74 -3.35
C GLY A 51 15.80 -8.59 -4.83
N TYR A 52 15.91 -9.68 -5.60
CA TYR A 52 16.04 -9.58 -7.05
C TYR A 52 14.77 -8.97 -7.67
N PRO A 53 14.91 -8.26 -8.81
CA PRO A 53 13.77 -7.68 -9.50
C PRO A 53 12.70 -8.72 -9.83
N ASP A 54 11.45 -8.28 -9.83
CA ASP A 54 10.32 -9.09 -10.27
C ASP A 54 10.50 -9.50 -11.74
N SER A 55 10.27 -10.78 -12.06
CA SER A 55 10.31 -11.31 -13.43
C SER A 55 9.11 -10.82 -14.26
N GLY A 56 8.05 -10.31 -13.61
CA GLY A 56 6.84 -9.82 -14.25
C GLY A 56 5.80 -10.90 -14.56
N ASP A 57 6.15 -12.16 -14.30
CA ASP A 57 5.26 -13.31 -14.40
C ASP A 57 4.85 -13.77 -13.00
N TRP A 58 3.54 -13.87 -12.76
CA TRP A 58 3.00 -14.41 -11.51
C TRP A 58 2.37 -15.78 -11.77
N ASN A 59 2.82 -16.79 -11.04
CA ASN A 59 2.27 -18.13 -11.09
C ASN A 59 1.73 -18.55 -9.70
N PRO A 60 0.41 -18.72 -9.53
CA PRO A 60 -0.18 -19.07 -8.24
C PRO A 60 0.16 -20.50 -7.78
N ILE A 61 0.75 -21.33 -8.65
CA ILE A 61 1.18 -22.70 -8.32
C ILE A 61 2.60 -22.70 -7.75
N ASP A 62 3.39 -21.67 -8.03
CA ASP A 62 4.76 -21.56 -7.52
C ASP A 62 4.70 -21.30 -6.01
N ASN A 63 4.83 -22.39 -5.25
CA ASN A 63 4.76 -22.40 -3.80
C ASN A 63 6.13 -22.11 -3.15
N GLU A 64 6.97 -21.32 -3.82
CA GLU A 64 8.17 -20.79 -3.20
C GLU A 64 7.73 -19.75 -2.17
N GLY A 65 8.17 -19.93 -0.92
CA GLY A 65 7.86 -18.98 0.15
C GLY A 65 8.26 -17.56 -0.27
N SER A 66 7.39 -16.61 0.02
CA SER A 66 7.54 -15.24 -0.45
C SER A 66 7.30 -14.24 0.66
N ARG A 67 7.68 -12.97 0.41
CA ARG A 67 7.38 -11.87 1.34
C ARG A 67 5.88 -11.75 1.65
N ALA A 68 5.01 -12.20 0.74
CA ALA A 68 3.56 -12.17 0.93
C ALA A 68 3.10 -13.03 2.11
N ASP A 69 3.83 -14.09 2.45
CA ASP A 69 3.42 -15.08 3.47
C ASP A 69 3.33 -14.48 4.88
N SER A 70 3.97 -13.32 5.09
CA SER A 70 3.96 -12.58 6.34
C SER A 70 2.90 -11.47 6.39
N PHE A 71 1.98 -11.43 5.42
CA PHE A 71 0.91 -10.43 5.31
C PHE A 71 -0.43 -11.08 4.98
N GLU A 72 -1.51 -10.47 5.47
CA GLU A 72 -2.87 -11.00 5.31
C GLU A 72 -3.54 -10.53 4.02
N TYR A 73 -3.09 -9.39 3.48
CA TYR A 73 -3.66 -8.77 2.30
C TYR A 73 -2.55 -8.19 1.43
N VAL A 74 -2.54 -8.57 0.15
CA VAL A 74 -1.51 -8.18 -0.82
C VAL A 74 -2.17 -7.56 -2.05
N MET A 75 -1.61 -6.45 -2.51
CA MET A 75 -2.03 -5.77 -3.73
C MET A 75 -0.83 -5.57 -4.65
N TYR A 76 -1.07 -5.68 -5.95
CA TYR A 76 -0.12 -5.30 -6.99
C TYR A 76 -0.66 -4.09 -7.75
N GLY A 77 0.20 -3.10 -8.00
CA GLY A 77 -0.19 -1.86 -8.65
C GLY A 77 0.98 -1.17 -9.33
N LYS A 78 0.67 -0.13 -10.11
CA LYS A 78 1.66 0.71 -10.78
C LYS A 78 1.49 2.15 -10.31
N ILE A 79 2.61 2.83 -10.06
CA ILE A 79 2.60 4.27 -9.79
C ILE A 79 2.16 4.97 -11.08
N TYR A 80 1.02 5.67 -11.02
CA TYR A 80 0.46 6.35 -12.20
C TYR A 80 0.85 7.83 -12.28
N ARG A 81 1.07 8.46 -11.12
CA ARG A 81 1.41 9.88 -10.99
C ARG A 81 2.23 10.08 -9.73
N ILE A 82 3.22 10.97 -9.83
CA ILE A 82 3.98 11.50 -8.70
C ILE A 82 3.78 13.01 -8.76
N GLU A 83 3.26 13.57 -7.69
CA GLU A 83 3.13 15.03 -7.51
C GLU A 83 4.21 15.45 -6.51
N GLY A 84 4.90 16.57 -6.79
CA GLY A 84 5.84 17.18 -5.87
C GLY A 84 5.18 18.33 -5.12
N ASP A 85 5.72 18.68 -3.95
CA ASP A 85 5.35 19.92 -3.27
C ASP A 85 5.90 21.12 -4.06
N GLU A 86 5.05 21.76 -4.88
CA GLU A 86 5.38 23.01 -5.57
C GLU A 86 5.53 24.22 -4.60
N SER A 87 5.63 23.99 -3.29
CA SER A 87 5.79 24.99 -2.24
C SER A 87 7.25 25.22 -1.78
N SER A 88 8.23 24.55 -2.40
CA SER A 88 9.66 24.64 -2.02
C SER A 88 10.57 25.26 -3.08
N ASN A 89 10.06 26.20 -3.89
CA ASN A 89 10.89 27.03 -4.76
C ASN A 89 11.30 28.34 -4.08
N GLU A 90 11.96 28.26 -2.92
CA GLU A 90 12.77 29.36 -2.40
C GLU A 90 14.20 29.13 -2.92
N PRO A 91 14.75 30.00 -3.78
CA PRO A 91 16.15 29.93 -4.15
C PRO A 91 16.95 30.35 -2.93
N SER A 92 17.42 29.37 -2.14
CA SER A 92 18.39 29.60 -1.09
C SER A 92 19.57 30.37 -1.69
N GLY A 93 19.56 31.67 -1.41
CA GLY A 93 20.54 32.61 -1.86
C GLY A 93 21.92 32.23 -1.35
N ARG A 94 22.90 32.46 -2.23
CA ARG A 94 24.24 32.92 -1.92
C ARG A 94 24.55 33.06 -0.42
N LEU A 95 25.49 32.25 0.05
CA LEU A 95 26.69 32.66 0.79
C LEU A 95 27.73 31.53 0.72
#